data_AF-A0AA95H2W4-F1
#
_entry.id   AF-A0AA95H2W4-F1
#
_cell.length_a   1.000
_cell.length_b   1.000
_cell.length_c   1.000
_cell.angle_alpha   90.00
_cell.angle_beta   90.00
_cell.angle_gamma   90.00
#
_symmetry.space_group_name_H-M   'P 1'
#
loop_
_entity.id
_entity.type
_entity.pdbx_description
1 polymer ?
#
loop_
_entity_poly.entity_id
_entity_poly.type
_entity_poly.pdbx_seq_one_letter_code
_entity_poly.pdbx_strand_id
1 'polypeptide(L)'
;MVLSEQQLQQVTSAVSGLAPNQLAWLGGYITGLSQTVLGNNLALPMNAASSSPALSATVLYGTQTGNSKKVASQLHAALQAKGVNASVFNMKDYRPQNLKKETRVYFVVSTQGNGEPPDEARAFYKFLQDKRAPRLEHLEYAVLGLGDSSYEEFCQAGITLDTRLAELGAKSVVNRADCDLDFADSADVWQQQVLAQLPPAPNNVVPLRPNALSAQVAQASEGFYAAEVLNRVRLTTNQSEKDVYQLEFSIEDSGLSYAPGDILLVKTQNSPALVEAFLQATGLDGSVSVSSKTANSDLATALTARELTSVTRKQLRAYAELIGHPTLVTELEANTDITWLKDADWVDVVTRYPATLSTQQWVDLLRVLQPRQYSIASSPSAHSGEIHLLIKRVEYLHLNRLHLGSASNALAHVELGEKLEIQVKPNTHFKLPSSPNTKIIMIGAGTGVAPFRSFLFEREAQGIKGNTWLFFGEQRFRSDFLYQVEWQALLQSGTLEKMSVAFSRDQAQKIYVQHRILEQAEQLYTWLQMGAHIYVCGDMHKMAKDVHEALIQVLVSAGKQDLQQAQLTLEEWITDGRYQRDVY
;
A
#
# COMPACT_ATOMS: atom_id res chain seq x y z
N MET A 1 49.65 -29.05 -9.10
CA MET A 1 51.01 -28.56 -8.80
C MET A 1 51.00 -28.04 -7.37
N VAL A 2 51.97 -28.46 -6.56
CA VAL A 2 52.11 -28.03 -5.16
C VAL A 2 53.36 -27.16 -5.09
N LEU A 3 53.31 -26.06 -4.32
CA LEU A 3 54.45 -25.18 -4.07
C LEU A 3 55.61 -25.98 -3.45
N SER A 4 56.85 -25.68 -3.82
CA SER A 4 58.00 -26.26 -3.14
C SER A 4 58.06 -25.79 -1.69
N GLU A 5 58.72 -26.56 -0.83
CA GLU A 5 58.82 -26.25 0.60
C GLU A 5 59.43 -24.85 0.86
N GLN A 6 60.38 -24.46 0.01
CA GLN A 6 61.02 -23.14 0.06
C GLN A 6 60.06 -22.01 -0.38
N GLN A 7 59.20 -22.25 -1.37
CA GLN A 7 58.17 -21.30 -1.81
C GLN A 7 57.06 -21.16 -0.76
N LEU A 8 56.68 -22.25 -0.11
CA LEU A 8 55.69 -22.25 0.95
C LEU A 8 56.16 -21.42 2.15
N GLN A 9 57.44 -21.52 2.53
CA GLN A 9 58.02 -20.71 3.60
C GLN A 9 58.02 -19.20 3.26
N GLN A 10 58.34 -18.83 2.02
CA GLN A 10 58.31 -17.43 1.59
C GLN A 10 56.89 -16.85 1.60
N VAL A 11 55.91 -17.61 1.10
CA VAL A 11 54.50 -17.18 1.15
C VAL A 11 54.02 -17.07 2.59
N THR A 12 54.34 -18.05 3.43
CA THR A 12 53.94 -18.06 4.85
C THR A 12 54.53 -16.87 5.60
N SER A 13 55.80 -16.53 5.36
CA SER A 13 56.44 -15.36 5.97
C SER A 13 55.90 -14.04 5.43
N ALA A 14 55.44 -13.98 4.19
CA ALA A 14 54.85 -12.76 3.61
C ALA A 14 53.44 -12.47 4.15
N VAL A 15 52.72 -13.49 4.61
CA VAL A 15 51.32 -13.38 5.06
C VAL A 15 51.15 -13.42 6.58
N SER A 16 52.20 -13.77 7.35
CA SER A 16 52.13 -14.02 8.80
C SER A 16 51.79 -12.81 9.68
N GLY A 17 51.66 -11.61 9.11
CA GLY A 17 51.28 -10.38 9.82
C GLY A 17 50.01 -9.71 9.30
N LEU A 18 49.29 -10.34 8.37
CA LEU A 18 48.14 -9.73 7.70
C LEU A 18 46.81 -10.07 8.39
N ALA A 19 45.92 -9.10 8.48
CA ALA A 19 44.55 -9.29 8.95
C ALA A 19 43.69 -10.05 7.93
N PRO A 20 42.56 -10.68 8.32
CA PRO A 20 41.76 -11.53 7.44
C PRO A 20 41.27 -10.84 6.15
N ASN A 21 40.91 -9.56 6.22
CA ASN A 21 40.52 -8.76 5.06
C ASN A 21 41.70 -8.44 4.12
N GLN A 22 42.91 -8.29 4.67
CA GLN A 22 44.13 -8.08 3.89
C GLN A 22 44.57 -9.37 3.19
N LEU A 23 44.39 -10.53 3.82
CA LEU A 23 44.60 -11.84 3.21
C LEU A 23 43.61 -12.08 2.06
N ALA A 24 42.33 -11.72 2.25
CA ALA A 24 41.32 -11.81 1.20
C ALA A 24 41.64 -10.90 0.00
N TRP A 25 42.09 -9.66 0.26
CA TRP A 25 42.55 -8.75 -0.79
C TRP A 25 43.79 -9.30 -1.53
N LEU A 26 44.78 -9.83 -0.80
CA LEU A 26 45.97 -10.44 -1.38
C LEU A 26 45.63 -11.65 -2.24
N GLY A 27 44.67 -12.47 -1.82
CA GLY A 27 44.14 -13.58 -2.61
C GLY A 27 43.52 -13.11 -3.93
N GLY A 28 42.75 -12.01 -3.90
CA GLY A 28 42.23 -11.36 -5.10
C GLY A 28 43.33 -10.80 -6.00
N TYR A 29 44.35 -10.17 -5.42
CA TYR A 29 45.50 -9.62 -6.14
C TYR A 29 46.32 -10.70 -6.85
N ILE A 30 46.65 -11.80 -6.15
CA ILE A 30 47.37 -12.95 -6.73
C ILE A 30 46.53 -13.63 -7.83
N THR A 31 45.20 -13.69 -7.65
CA THR A 31 44.28 -14.19 -8.68
C THR A 31 44.24 -13.26 -9.90
N GLY A 32 44.32 -11.94 -9.70
CA GLY A 32 44.47 -10.98 -10.80
C GLY A 32 45.81 -11.10 -11.52
N LEU A 33 46.89 -11.35 -10.78
CA LEU A 33 48.21 -11.62 -11.34
C LEU A 33 48.21 -12.89 -12.20
N SER A 34 47.57 -13.97 -11.76
CA SER A 34 47.51 -15.21 -12.56
C SER A 34 46.73 -15.04 -13.87
N GLN A 35 45.80 -14.08 -13.94
CA GLN A 35 45.08 -13.72 -15.16
C GLN A 35 45.84 -12.75 -16.07
N THR A 36 46.87 -12.05 -15.57
CA THR A 36 47.68 -11.10 -16.35
C THR A 36 48.96 -11.71 -16.93
N VAL A 37 49.37 -12.91 -16.50
CA VAL A 37 50.54 -13.63 -17.07
C VAL A 37 50.36 -14.00 -18.56
N LEU A 38 49.16 -13.85 -19.14
CA LEU A 38 48.92 -14.05 -20.59
C LEU A 38 49.30 -12.85 -21.47
N GLY A 39 49.80 -11.74 -20.93
CA GLY A 39 50.26 -10.59 -21.71
C GLY A 39 51.49 -9.92 -21.10
N ASN A 40 52.62 -9.93 -21.83
CA ASN A 40 53.85 -9.22 -21.47
C ASN A 40 53.58 -7.72 -21.26
N ASN A 41 53.56 -7.25 -20.00
CA ASN A 41 54.17 -6.00 -19.51
C ASN A 41 53.80 -5.78 -18.03
N LEU A 42 54.74 -6.04 -17.12
CA LEU A 42 54.62 -5.70 -15.70
C LEU A 42 55.05 -4.24 -15.48
N ALA A 43 54.11 -3.30 -15.63
CA ALA A 43 54.25 -1.98 -15.03
C ALA A 43 53.44 -1.96 -13.72
N LEU A 44 54.13 -1.88 -12.59
CA LEU A 44 53.50 -1.70 -11.27
C LEU A 44 52.89 -0.29 -11.19
N PRO A 45 51.57 -0.11 -11.03
CA PRO A 45 51.04 1.19 -10.69
C PRO A 45 51.33 1.48 -9.21
N MET A 46 52.49 2.10 -8.94
CA MET A 46 52.68 2.86 -7.71
C MET A 46 51.92 4.17 -7.85
N ASN A 47 50.62 4.16 -7.58
CA ASN A 47 49.92 5.35 -7.15
C ASN A 47 48.97 4.94 -6.02
N ALA A 48 49.36 5.29 -4.80
CA ALA A 48 48.43 5.40 -3.69
C ALA A 48 47.44 6.51 -4.06
N ALA A 49 46.36 6.14 -4.75
CA ALA A 49 45.24 7.02 -4.96
C ALA A 49 44.68 7.38 -3.59
N SER A 50 44.80 8.64 -3.20
CA SER A 50 43.99 9.25 -2.16
C SER A 50 42.53 9.01 -2.53
N SER A 51 41.90 8.03 -1.88
CA SER A 51 40.47 7.78 -2.04
C SER A 51 39.73 9.02 -1.55
N SER A 52 39.18 9.81 -2.49
CA SER A 52 38.11 10.75 -2.16
C SER A 52 37.03 9.97 -1.38
N PRO A 53 36.47 10.52 -0.29
CA PRO A 53 35.46 9.80 0.47
C PRO A 53 34.33 9.39 -0.48
N ALA A 54 34.06 8.09 -0.55
CA ALA A 54 32.98 7.56 -1.36
C ALA A 54 31.68 8.25 -0.95
N LEU A 55 30.96 8.81 -1.92
CA LEU A 55 29.69 9.48 -1.68
C LEU A 55 28.75 8.51 -0.97
N SER A 56 28.27 8.87 0.22
CA SER A 56 27.33 8.05 1.00
C SER A 56 25.92 8.62 0.87
N ALA A 57 24.93 7.73 0.72
CA ALA A 57 23.52 8.12 0.73
C ALA A 57 22.67 7.10 1.49
N THR A 58 21.57 7.56 2.06
CA THR A 58 20.62 6.72 2.77
C THR A 58 19.23 6.88 2.15
N VAL A 59 18.56 5.78 1.82
CA VAL A 59 17.19 5.77 1.30
C VAL A 59 16.25 5.28 2.41
N LEU A 60 15.32 6.12 2.83
CA LEU A 60 14.33 5.78 3.86
C LEU A 60 12.96 5.64 3.22
N TYR A 61 12.25 4.54 3.53
CA TYR A 61 10.89 4.35 3.05
C TYR A 61 9.88 4.13 4.17
N GLY A 62 8.70 4.72 3.98
CA GLY A 62 7.50 4.42 4.77
C GLY A 62 6.44 3.85 3.84
N THR A 63 5.95 2.64 4.11
CA THR A 63 5.00 1.95 3.22
C THR A 63 3.92 1.24 4.02
N GLN A 64 2.71 1.17 3.48
CA GLN A 64 1.65 0.28 3.98
C GLN A 64 1.53 -0.98 3.12
N THR A 65 1.67 -0.81 1.81
CA THR A 65 1.32 -1.82 0.82
C THR A 65 2.50 -2.29 -0.02
N GLY A 66 3.71 -1.83 0.29
CA GLY A 66 4.96 -2.23 -0.37
C GLY A 66 5.38 -1.36 -1.57
N ASN A 67 4.51 -0.48 -2.09
CA ASN A 67 4.83 0.36 -3.26
C ASN A 67 6.05 1.27 -3.00
N SER A 68 6.07 1.98 -1.88
CA SER A 68 7.20 2.85 -1.50
C SER A 68 8.49 2.06 -1.28
N LYS A 69 8.39 0.82 -0.75
CA LYS A 69 9.54 -0.09 -0.62
C LYS A 69 10.10 -0.46 -2.00
N LYS A 70 9.25 -0.81 -2.96
CA LYS A 70 9.66 -1.14 -4.34
C LYS A 70 10.43 0.01 -4.97
N VAL A 71 9.88 1.22 -4.92
CA VAL A 71 10.51 2.43 -5.48
C VAL A 71 11.83 2.76 -4.76
N ALA A 72 11.87 2.64 -3.43
CA ALA A 72 13.10 2.84 -2.66
C ALA A 72 14.19 1.82 -3.00
N SER A 73 13.85 0.55 -3.20
CA SER A 73 14.78 -0.49 -3.63
C SER A 73 15.30 -0.24 -5.06
N GLN A 74 14.46 0.26 -5.96
CA GLN A 74 14.88 0.65 -7.32
C GLN A 74 15.90 1.81 -7.28
N LEU A 75 15.59 2.86 -6.52
CA LEU A 75 16.51 3.99 -6.32
C LEU A 75 17.84 3.53 -5.70
N HIS A 76 17.79 2.67 -4.68
CA HIS A 76 18.98 2.11 -4.04
C HIS A 76 19.88 1.37 -5.04
N ALA A 77 19.32 0.49 -5.87
CA ALA A 77 20.06 -0.22 -6.92
C ALA A 77 20.67 0.76 -7.94
N ALA A 78 19.93 1.80 -8.33
CA ALA A 78 20.41 2.82 -9.27
C ALA A 78 21.54 3.68 -8.69
N LEU A 79 21.49 4.01 -7.39
CA LEU A 79 22.56 4.71 -6.67
C LEU A 79 23.83 3.86 -6.61
N GLN A 80 23.71 2.57 -6.30
CA GLN A 80 24.84 1.64 -6.27
C GLN A 80 25.48 1.49 -7.67
N ALA A 81 24.67 1.44 -8.73
CA ALA A 81 25.17 1.40 -10.11
C ALA A 81 25.99 2.64 -10.48
N LYS A 82 25.73 3.79 -9.85
CA LYS A 82 26.53 5.03 -10.00
C LYS A 82 27.70 5.14 -9.02
N GLY A 83 28.03 4.08 -8.27
CA GLY A 83 29.16 4.04 -7.35
C GLY A 83 28.95 4.76 -6.01
N VAL A 84 27.69 5.09 -5.67
CA VAL A 84 27.34 5.66 -4.35
C VAL A 84 27.27 4.54 -3.32
N ASN A 85 27.87 4.74 -2.15
CA ASN A 85 27.70 3.86 -1.00
C ASN A 85 26.32 4.10 -0.38
N ALA A 86 25.30 3.48 -0.99
CA ALA A 86 23.91 3.66 -0.62
C ALA A 86 23.41 2.56 0.32
N SER A 87 22.64 2.96 1.32
CA SER A 87 21.90 2.06 2.22
C SER A 87 20.40 2.31 2.12
N VAL A 88 19.57 1.30 2.38
CA VAL A 88 18.10 1.40 2.33
C VAL A 88 17.50 0.86 3.62
N PHE A 89 16.61 1.63 4.25
CA PHE A 89 15.96 1.25 5.50
C PHE A 89 14.46 1.54 5.47
N ASN A 90 13.69 0.69 6.15
CA ASN A 90 12.36 1.05 6.59
C ASN A 90 12.47 2.12 7.68
N MET A 91 11.60 3.14 7.66
CA MET A 91 11.55 4.15 8.71
C MET A 91 11.35 3.58 10.12
N LYS A 92 10.69 2.41 10.25
CA LYS A 92 10.54 1.69 11.52
C LYS A 92 11.87 1.20 12.10
N ASP A 93 12.77 0.74 11.23
CA ASP A 93 14.05 0.15 11.61
C ASP A 93 15.19 1.18 11.70
N TYR A 94 14.93 2.41 11.24
CA TYR A 94 15.89 3.50 11.23
C TYR A 94 15.80 4.36 12.49
N ARG A 95 16.93 4.58 13.17
CA ARG A 95 17.00 5.47 14.34
C ARG A 95 17.07 6.94 13.89
N PRO A 96 16.04 7.77 14.14
CA PRO A 96 15.99 9.14 13.61
C PRO A 96 17.16 10.04 14.06
N GLN A 97 17.78 9.76 15.22
CA GLN A 97 18.93 10.51 15.71
C GLN A 97 20.16 10.41 14.79
N ASN A 98 20.23 9.37 13.94
CA ASN A 98 21.31 9.20 12.97
C ASN A 98 21.29 10.26 11.87
N LEU A 99 20.16 10.96 11.64
CA LEU A 99 20.08 12.04 10.64
C LEU A 99 21.16 13.13 10.82
N LYS A 100 21.68 13.34 12.04
CA LYS A 100 22.79 14.26 12.31
C LYS A 100 24.14 13.85 11.68
N LYS A 101 24.27 12.59 11.28
CA LYS A 101 25.48 12.00 10.72
C LYS A 101 25.36 11.78 9.22
N GLU A 102 24.14 11.84 8.70
CA GLU A 102 23.85 11.63 7.29
C GLU A 102 24.15 12.91 6.51
N THR A 103 24.79 12.76 5.35
CA THR A 103 25.03 13.87 4.42
C THR A 103 23.93 13.97 3.37
N ARG A 104 23.39 12.82 2.94
CA ARG A 104 22.36 12.75 1.90
C ARG A 104 21.32 11.68 2.20
N VAL A 105 20.04 12.07 2.28
CA VAL A 105 18.94 11.15 2.56
C VAL A 105 17.80 11.33 1.56
N TYR A 106 17.36 10.23 0.95
CA TYR A 106 16.22 10.21 0.05
C TYR A 106 15.03 9.53 0.71
N PHE A 107 13.86 10.14 0.64
CA PHE A 107 12.66 9.67 1.32
C PHE A 107 11.62 9.22 0.30
N VAL A 108 11.05 8.03 0.48
CA VAL A 108 9.93 7.52 -0.32
C VAL A 108 8.80 7.10 0.62
N VAL A 109 7.70 7.86 0.66
CA VAL A 109 6.64 7.66 1.65
C VAL A 109 5.27 7.64 1.02
N SER A 110 4.45 6.63 1.37
CA SER A 110 3.04 6.60 0.99
C SER A 110 2.17 7.34 2.00
N THR A 111 1.12 8.03 1.57
CA THR A 111 0.10 8.58 2.50
C THR A 111 -0.97 7.53 2.80
N GLN A 112 -1.52 7.55 4.02
CA GLN A 112 -2.64 6.73 4.46
C GLN A 112 -3.85 7.59 4.80
N GLY A 113 -5.02 7.13 4.34
CA GLY A 113 -6.32 7.65 4.76
C GLY A 113 -6.46 9.16 4.78
N ASN A 114 -6.54 9.71 5.98
CA ASN A 114 -6.74 11.15 6.23
C ASN A 114 -5.39 11.92 6.28
N GLY A 115 -4.48 11.62 5.35
CA GLY A 115 -3.21 12.34 5.24
C GLY A 115 -2.09 11.87 6.18
N GLU A 116 -2.31 10.77 6.90
CA GLU A 116 -1.36 10.26 7.87
C GLU A 116 -0.19 9.51 7.20
N PRO A 117 1.02 9.50 7.78
CA PRO A 117 2.07 8.59 7.31
C PRO A 117 1.70 7.13 7.61
N PRO A 118 2.34 6.15 6.94
CA PRO A 118 2.12 4.73 7.22
C PRO A 118 2.49 4.41 8.65
N ASP A 119 1.87 3.39 9.24
CA ASP A 119 2.04 3.06 10.65
C ASP A 119 3.53 2.87 11.02
N GLU A 120 4.31 2.27 10.12
CA GLU A 120 5.75 2.07 10.25
C GLU A 120 6.58 3.37 10.29
N ALA A 121 6.06 4.46 9.72
CA ALA A 121 6.74 5.75 9.67
C ALA A 121 6.30 6.71 10.79
N ARG A 122 5.23 6.41 11.54
CA ARG A 122 4.66 7.33 12.54
C ARG A 122 5.67 7.77 13.59
N ALA A 123 6.46 6.83 14.13
CA ALA A 123 7.47 7.14 15.15
C ALA A 123 8.56 8.10 14.60
N PHE A 124 8.95 7.92 13.34
CA PHE A 124 9.91 8.79 12.67
C PHE A 124 9.36 10.21 12.50
N TYR A 125 8.11 10.35 12.05
CA TYR A 125 7.43 11.65 11.90
C TYR A 125 7.28 12.37 13.24
N LYS A 126 6.85 11.65 14.29
CA LYS A 126 6.73 12.19 15.64
C LYS A 126 8.05 12.73 16.17
N PHE A 127 9.16 12.00 15.94
CA PHE A 127 10.49 12.47 16.32
C PHE A 127 10.86 13.79 15.61
N LEU A 128 10.59 13.90 14.31
CA LEU A 128 10.88 15.13 13.57
C LEU A 128 10.03 16.32 14.05
N GLN A 129 8.79 16.09 14.45
CA GLN A 129 7.89 17.12 14.98
C GLN A 129 8.22 17.54 16.42
N ASP A 130 8.93 16.70 17.19
CA ASP A 130 9.35 17.03 18.56
C ASP A 130 10.27 18.27 18.60
N LYS A 131 10.17 19.07 19.66
CA LYS A 131 11.03 20.24 19.90
C LYS A 131 12.51 19.87 20.03
N ARG A 132 12.82 18.60 20.34
CA ARG A 132 14.17 18.04 20.46
C ARG A 132 14.75 17.60 19.11
N ALA A 133 13.99 17.69 18.02
CA ALA A 133 14.49 17.39 16.68
C ALA A 133 15.71 18.27 16.36
N PRO A 134 16.79 17.69 15.82
CA PRO A 134 18.00 18.44 15.57
C PRO A 134 17.90 19.32 14.33
N ARG A 135 18.72 20.38 14.29
CA ARG A 135 18.97 21.12 13.05
C ARG A 135 19.73 20.24 12.06
N LEU A 136 19.31 20.27 10.81
CA LEU A 136 19.80 19.41 9.72
C LEU A 136 20.41 20.25 8.59
N GLU A 137 21.07 21.37 8.90
CA GLU A 137 21.61 22.32 7.91
C GLU A 137 22.66 21.74 6.94
N HIS A 138 23.29 20.63 7.34
CA HIS A 138 24.28 19.88 6.56
C HIS A 138 23.65 18.78 5.69
N LEU A 139 22.36 18.48 5.87
CA LEU A 139 21.68 17.37 5.22
C LEU A 139 21.12 17.81 3.87
N GLU A 140 21.49 17.09 2.83
CA GLU A 140 20.83 17.13 1.53
C GLU A 140 19.71 16.08 1.45
N TYR A 141 18.55 16.45 0.93
CA TYR A 141 17.43 15.50 0.84
C TYR A 141 16.56 15.65 -0.41
N ALA A 142 15.80 14.61 -0.73
CA ALA A 142 14.69 14.69 -1.66
C ALA A 142 13.55 13.78 -1.17
N VAL A 143 12.31 14.16 -1.44
CA VAL A 143 11.11 13.41 -1.03
C VAL A 143 10.28 13.01 -2.24
N LEU A 144 9.87 11.75 -2.28
CA LEU A 144 8.86 11.23 -3.19
C LEU A 144 7.64 10.80 -2.36
N GLY A 145 6.52 11.49 -2.56
CA GLY A 145 5.23 11.13 -1.98
C GLY A 145 4.47 10.19 -2.91
N LEU A 146 3.92 9.10 -2.38
CA LEU A 146 2.98 8.23 -3.08
C LEU A 146 1.60 8.42 -2.45
N GLY A 147 0.59 8.76 -3.25
CA GLY A 147 -0.76 8.99 -2.79
C GLY A 147 -1.80 8.61 -3.83
N ASP A 148 -3.04 8.98 -3.55
CA ASP A 148 -4.16 8.83 -4.48
C ASP A 148 -4.91 10.16 -4.50
N SER A 149 -4.98 10.79 -5.68
CA SER A 149 -5.57 12.12 -5.81
C SER A 149 -7.11 12.13 -5.75
N SER A 150 -7.74 10.95 -5.58
CA SER A 150 -9.14 10.86 -5.16
C SER A 150 -9.37 11.22 -3.69
N TYR A 151 -8.32 11.25 -2.88
CA TYR A 151 -8.38 11.66 -1.48
C TYR A 151 -8.05 13.15 -1.32
N GLU A 152 -8.67 13.79 -0.33
CA GLU A 152 -8.46 15.20 0.00
C GLU A 152 -7.00 15.48 0.38
N GLU A 153 -6.42 14.60 1.20
CA GLU A 153 -5.06 14.71 1.72
C GLU A 153 -4.02 14.02 0.80
N PHE A 154 -4.09 14.32 -0.51
CA PHE A 154 -3.22 13.74 -1.52
C PHE A 154 -1.73 13.98 -1.22
N CYS A 155 -0.94 12.91 -1.08
CA CYS A 155 0.49 12.95 -0.75
C CYS A 155 0.85 13.71 0.54
N GLN A 156 -0.11 13.93 1.45
CA GLN A 156 0.07 14.75 2.65
C GLN A 156 1.22 14.30 3.56
N ALA A 157 1.46 12.99 3.70
CA ALA A 157 2.61 12.49 4.44
C ALA A 157 3.94 12.96 3.82
N GLY A 158 4.06 12.92 2.49
CA GLY A 158 5.22 13.45 1.77
C GLY A 158 5.37 14.96 1.94
N ILE A 159 4.26 15.70 1.83
CA ILE A 159 4.21 17.16 2.02
C ILE A 159 4.68 17.53 3.43
N THR A 160 4.12 16.89 4.46
CA THR A 160 4.46 17.15 5.87
C THR A 160 5.93 16.86 6.15
N LEU A 161 6.49 15.79 5.57
CA LEU A 161 7.90 15.44 5.73
C LEU A 161 8.83 16.47 5.07
N ASP A 162 8.55 16.84 3.83
CA ASP A 162 9.30 17.84 3.07
C ASP A 162 9.29 19.21 3.76
N THR A 163 8.11 19.69 4.16
CA THR A 163 7.96 20.93 4.94
C THR A 163 8.77 20.86 6.23
N ARG A 164 8.68 19.76 6.97
CA ARG A 164 9.38 19.64 8.26
C ARG A 164 10.90 19.56 8.11
N LEU A 165 11.41 18.87 7.08
CA LEU A 165 12.85 18.82 6.80
C LEU A 165 13.40 20.21 6.43
N ALA A 166 12.65 20.98 5.64
CA ALA A 166 12.99 22.36 5.33
C ALA A 166 13.03 23.25 6.60
N GLU A 167 12.04 23.14 7.48
CA GLU A 167 12.01 23.88 8.77
C GLU A 167 13.21 23.55 9.67
N LEU A 168 13.72 22.31 9.61
CA LEU A 168 14.90 21.87 10.35
C LEU A 168 16.22 22.33 9.68
N GLY A 169 16.17 22.95 8.51
CA GLY A 169 17.30 23.54 7.79
C GLY A 169 17.91 22.66 6.70
N ALA A 170 17.36 21.47 6.45
CA ALA A 170 17.86 20.58 5.40
C ALA A 170 17.67 21.19 4.01
N LYS A 171 18.56 20.85 3.07
CA LYS A 171 18.58 21.39 1.71
C LYS A 171 17.99 20.39 0.73
N SER A 172 16.93 20.79 0.04
CA SER A 172 16.33 19.95 -1.00
C SER A 172 17.21 19.92 -2.25
N VAL A 173 17.60 18.73 -2.72
CA VAL A 173 18.40 18.56 -3.96
C VAL A 173 17.52 18.44 -5.20
N VAL A 174 16.30 17.92 -5.03
CA VAL A 174 15.27 17.80 -6.06
C VAL A 174 13.95 18.12 -5.41
N ASN A 175 13.14 18.94 -6.06
CA ASN A 175 11.80 19.28 -5.59
C ASN A 175 11.00 18.00 -5.31
N ARG A 176 10.19 18.04 -4.25
CA ARG A 176 9.28 16.94 -3.93
C ARG A 176 8.41 16.60 -5.15
N ALA A 177 8.27 15.32 -5.44
CA ALA A 177 7.32 14.82 -6.41
C ALA A 177 6.18 14.09 -5.69
N ASP A 178 4.95 14.38 -6.11
CA ASP A 178 3.72 13.80 -5.57
C ASP A 178 3.11 12.88 -6.63
N CYS A 179 3.23 11.56 -6.42
CA CYS A 179 2.78 10.52 -7.35
C CYS A 179 1.39 9.98 -7.01
N ASP A 180 0.60 9.71 -8.04
CA ASP A 180 -0.73 9.10 -7.95
C ASP A 180 -0.66 7.56 -8.10
N LEU A 181 -1.79 6.85 -8.19
CA LEU A 181 -1.84 5.38 -8.28
C LEU A 181 -0.98 4.80 -9.44
N ASP A 182 -0.91 5.51 -10.57
CA ASP A 182 -0.05 5.23 -11.72
C ASP A 182 1.36 5.81 -11.55
N PHE A 183 1.95 5.62 -10.37
CA PHE A 183 3.20 6.28 -9.96
C PHE A 183 4.43 5.90 -10.79
N ALA A 184 4.43 4.79 -11.54
CA ALA A 184 5.64 4.22 -12.14
C ALA A 184 6.44 5.24 -12.98
N ASP A 185 5.81 5.87 -13.96
CA ASP A 185 6.47 6.85 -14.84
C ASP A 185 6.94 8.09 -14.06
N SER A 186 6.11 8.58 -13.12
CA SER A 186 6.41 9.78 -12.34
C SER A 186 7.56 9.53 -11.35
N ALA A 187 7.59 8.36 -10.73
CA ALA A 187 8.65 7.91 -9.85
C ALA A 187 9.96 7.72 -10.61
N ASP A 188 9.92 7.18 -11.82
CA ASP A 188 11.10 7.02 -12.68
C ASP A 188 11.69 8.39 -13.06
N VAL A 189 10.86 9.35 -13.47
CA VAL A 189 11.31 10.73 -13.76
C VAL A 189 12.00 11.34 -12.55
N TRP A 190 11.39 11.25 -11.36
CA TRP A 190 11.98 11.78 -10.14
C TRP A 190 13.30 11.07 -9.77
N GLN A 191 13.38 9.73 -9.92
CA GLN A 191 14.61 8.98 -9.71
C GLN A 191 15.72 9.48 -10.64
N GLN A 192 15.43 9.72 -11.93
CA GLN A 192 16.42 10.25 -12.87
C GLN A 192 16.91 11.65 -12.47
N GLN A 193 16.02 12.52 -11.99
CA GLN A 193 16.40 13.84 -11.46
C GLN A 193 17.33 13.70 -10.25
N VAL A 194 17.03 12.81 -9.32
CA VAL A 194 17.89 12.53 -8.15
C VAL A 194 19.27 12.04 -8.60
N LEU A 195 19.32 11.10 -9.53
CA LEU A 195 20.56 10.54 -10.05
C LEU A 195 21.37 11.56 -10.86
N ALA A 196 20.74 12.59 -11.43
CA ALA A 196 21.41 13.67 -12.17
C ALA A 196 22.10 14.67 -11.24
N GLN A 197 21.65 14.80 -9.98
CA GLN A 197 22.27 15.68 -8.97
C GLN A 197 23.48 15.05 -8.26
N LEU A 198 23.85 13.81 -8.61
CA LEU A 198 25.05 13.19 -8.08
C LEU A 198 26.29 13.84 -8.72
N PRO A 199 27.35 14.14 -7.94
CA PRO A 199 28.60 14.62 -8.51
C PRO A 199 29.16 13.59 -9.49
N PRO A 200 29.87 14.01 -10.55
CA PRO A 200 30.48 13.09 -11.50
C PRO A 200 31.42 12.13 -10.76
N ALA A 201 31.26 10.83 -11.03
CA ALA A 201 32.07 9.81 -10.39
C ALA A 201 33.57 10.04 -10.71
N PRO A 202 34.48 9.84 -9.74
CA PRO A 202 35.90 9.79 -10.06
C PRO A 202 36.15 8.64 -11.05
N ASN A 203 36.97 8.89 -12.07
CA ASN A 203 37.26 8.02 -13.24
C ASN A 203 37.87 6.63 -12.93
N ASN A 204 37.80 6.14 -11.69
CA ASN A 204 38.31 4.84 -11.26
C ASN A 204 37.20 3.95 -10.68
N VAL A 205 36.07 3.86 -11.36
CA VAL A 205 35.06 2.83 -11.03
C VAL A 205 35.41 1.57 -11.79
N VAL A 206 36.16 0.67 -11.14
CA VAL A 206 36.20 -0.74 -11.57
C VAL A 206 34.76 -1.24 -11.45
N PRO A 207 34.11 -1.74 -12.53
CA PRO A 207 32.77 -2.29 -12.40
C PRO A 207 32.85 -3.46 -11.43
N LEU A 208 32.23 -3.32 -10.25
CA LEU A 208 31.90 -4.48 -9.44
C LEU A 208 30.99 -5.33 -10.31
N ARG A 209 31.51 -6.46 -10.80
CA ARG A 209 30.67 -7.51 -11.36
C ARG A 209 29.57 -7.78 -10.32
N PRO A 210 28.29 -7.78 -10.71
CA PRO A 210 27.25 -8.16 -9.79
C PRO A 210 27.57 -9.57 -9.31
N ASN A 211 27.87 -9.72 -8.02
CA ASN A 211 27.81 -11.01 -7.39
C ASN A 211 26.33 -11.40 -7.44
N ALA A 212 25.97 -12.21 -8.43
CA ALA A 212 24.72 -12.93 -8.47
C ALA A 212 24.74 -13.98 -7.37
N LEU A 213 24.71 -13.53 -6.12
CA LEU A 213 24.01 -14.25 -5.07
C LEU A 213 22.56 -13.82 -5.24
N SER A 214 21.87 -14.56 -6.10
CA SER A 214 20.42 -14.64 -6.13
C SER A 214 19.97 -15.04 -4.71
N ALA A 215 19.76 -14.04 -3.87
CA ALA A 215 18.81 -14.17 -2.80
C ALA A 215 17.50 -14.54 -3.49
N GLN A 216 17.09 -15.80 -3.33
CA GLN A 216 15.73 -16.24 -3.63
C GLN A 216 14.81 -15.46 -2.69
N VAL A 217 14.55 -14.20 -3.04
CA VAL A 217 13.34 -13.50 -2.64
C VAL A 217 12.26 -14.32 -3.32
N ALA A 218 11.43 -14.98 -2.52
CA ALA A 218 10.21 -15.62 -3.01
C ALA A 218 9.50 -14.61 -3.91
N GLN A 219 9.53 -14.86 -5.22
CA GLN A 219 8.77 -14.08 -6.18
C GLN A 219 7.31 -14.30 -5.83
N ALA A 220 6.69 -13.32 -5.17
CA ALA A 220 5.26 -13.13 -5.32
C ALA A 220 5.03 -13.06 -6.84
N SER A 221 4.13 -13.90 -7.36
CA SER A 221 3.85 -13.97 -8.80
C SER A 221 3.54 -12.56 -9.30
N GLU A 222 4.44 -11.96 -10.07
CA GLU A 222 4.32 -10.57 -10.55
C GLU A 222 3.25 -10.40 -11.64
N GLY A 223 2.41 -11.41 -11.88
CA GLY A 223 1.35 -11.41 -12.89
C GLY A 223 -0.05 -11.57 -12.30
N PHE A 224 -1.04 -11.14 -13.07
CA PHE A 224 -2.44 -11.48 -12.84
C PHE A 224 -2.70 -12.91 -13.33
N TYR A 225 -3.52 -13.65 -12.60
CA TYR A 225 -4.01 -14.97 -12.94
C TYR A 225 -5.49 -14.89 -13.32
N ALA A 226 -5.89 -15.54 -14.42
CA ALA A 226 -7.29 -15.59 -14.84
C ALA A 226 -8.05 -16.67 -14.05
N ALA A 227 -8.61 -16.29 -12.91
CA ALA A 227 -9.34 -17.18 -12.02
C ALA A 227 -10.82 -17.30 -12.39
N GLU A 228 -11.32 -18.53 -12.36
CA GLU A 228 -12.73 -18.83 -12.62
C GLU A 228 -13.60 -18.48 -11.41
N VAL A 229 -14.74 -17.83 -11.63
CA VAL A 229 -15.75 -17.59 -10.60
C VAL A 229 -16.56 -18.87 -10.39
N LEU A 230 -16.36 -19.48 -9.22
CA LEU A 230 -17.04 -20.71 -8.80
C LEU A 230 -18.44 -20.44 -8.28
N ASN A 231 -18.60 -19.34 -7.55
CA ASN A 231 -19.84 -19.04 -6.86
C ASN A 231 -20.05 -17.53 -6.68
N ARG A 232 -21.32 -17.13 -6.62
CA ARG A 232 -21.77 -15.76 -6.38
C ARG A 232 -23.09 -15.77 -5.62
N VAL A 233 -23.05 -15.48 -4.33
CA VAL A 233 -24.22 -15.51 -3.44
C VAL A 233 -24.50 -14.12 -2.90
N ARG A 234 -25.74 -13.65 -3.03
CA ARG A 234 -26.20 -12.44 -2.34
C ARG A 234 -26.50 -12.78 -0.88
N LEU A 235 -25.79 -12.13 0.05
CA LEU A 235 -25.95 -12.34 1.49
C LEU A 235 -27.04 -11.45 2.11
N THR A 236 -27.32 -10.30 1.52
CA THR A 236 -28.43 -9.45 1.97
C THR A 236 -29.75 -9.90 1.39
N THR A 237 -30.83 -9.74 2.16
CA THR A 237 -32.18 -10.04 1.68
C THR A 237 -32.68 -8.97 0.70
N ASN A 238 -33.79 -9.26 0.00
CA ASN A 238 -34.47 -8.30 -0.87
C ASN A 238 -35.05 -7.08 -0.11
N GLN A 239 -35.16 -7.14 1.21
CA GLN A 239 -35.61 -6.02 2.04
C GLN A 239 -34.46 -5.09 2.46
N SER A 240 -33.22 -5.46 2.14
CA SER A 240 -32.06 -4.59 2.38
C SER A 240 -32.05 -3.43 1.39
N GLU A 241 -31.56 -2.28 1.86
CA GLU A 241 -31.28 -1.11 1.01
C GLU A 241 -29.96 -1.24 0.24
N LYS A 242 -29.26 -2.37 0.37
CA LYS A 242 -27.97 -2.61 -0.25
C LYS A 242 -27.79 -4.06 -0.65
N ASP A 243 -26.96 -4.25 -1.65
CA ASP A 243 -26.58 -5.58 -2.09
C ASP A 243 -25.16 -5.90 -1.61
N VAL A 244 -25.01 -6.99 -0.87
CA VAL A 244 -23.71 -7.53 -0.49
C VAL A 244 -23.60 -8.96 -1.01
N TYR A 245 -22.53 -9.24 -1.74
CA TYR A 245 -22.28 -10.52 -2.38
C TYR A 245 -21.03 -11.19 -1.79
N GLN A 246 -21.10 -12.51 -1.65
CA GLN A 246 -19.95 -13.38 -1.51
C GLN A 246 -19.59 -13.92 -2.89
N LEU A 247 -18.33 -13.80 -3.28
CA LEU A 247 -17.78 -14.40 -4.50
C LEU A 247 -16.69 -15.41 -4.13
N GLU A 248 -16.59 -16.47 -4.91
CA GLU A 248 -15.59 -17.54 -4.74
C GLU A 248 -14.83 -17.73 -6.06
N PHE A 249 -13.51 -17.68 -5.99
CA PHE A 249 -12.60 -17.81 -7.14
C PHE A 249 -11.79 -19.09 -7.02
N SER A 250 -11.69 -19.85 -8.11
CA SER A 250 -10.77 -20.98 -8.20
C SER A 250 -9.33 -20.51 -8.39
N ILE A 251 -8.45 -20.99 -7.53
CA ILE A 251 -7.00 -20.88 -7.65
C ILE A 251 -6.34 -22.26 -7.77
N GLU A 252 -7.11 -23.31 -8.05
CA GLU A 252 -6.57 -24.64 -8.36
C GLU A 252 -5.56 -24.54 -9.52
N ASP A 253 -4.46 -25.28 -9.40
CA ASP A 253 -3.35 -25.33 -10.37
C ASP A 253 -2.69 -23.98 -10.74
N SER A 254 -3.07 -22.88 -10.08
CA SER A 254 -2.53 -21.54 -10.35
C SER A 254 -1.13 -21.31 -9.79
N GLY A 255 -0.74 -22.10 -8.78
CA GLY A 255 0.47 -21.86 -7.97
C GLY A 255 0.36 -20.64 -7.05
N LEU A 256 -0.79 -19.97 -7.00
CA LEU A 256 -1.02 -18.85 -6.09
C LEU A 256 -1.14 -19.35 -4.65
N SER A 257 -0.51 -18.61 -3.74
CA SER A 257 -0.62 -18.82 -2.30
C SER A 257 -0.99 -17.52 -1.63
N TYR A 258 -1.84 -17.58 -0.61
CA TYR A 258 -2.21 -16.45 0.22
C TYR A 258 -2.31 -16.89 1.68
N ALA A 259 -2.31 -15.92 2.59
CA ALA A 259 -2.50 -16.13 4.01
C ALA A 259 -3.66 -15.26 4.53
N PRO A 260 -4.31 -15.64 5.63
CA PRO A 260 -5.38 -14.85 6.23
C PRO A 260 -4.99 -13.38 6.42
N GLY A 261 -5.88 -12.47 6.03
CA GLY A 261 -5.63 -11.01 6.05
C GLY A 261 -4.92 -10.43 4.82
N ASP A 262 -4.54 -11.27 3.84
CA ASP A 262 -4.08 -10.77 2.54
C ASP A 262 -5.20 -10.13 1.72
N ILE A 263 -4.79 -9.39 0.69
CA ILE A 263 -5.66 -8.62 -0.19
C ILE A 263 -5.67 -9.28 -1.56
N LEU A 264 -6.84 -9.36 -2.20
CA LEU A 264 -6.97 -9.72 -3.60
C LEU A 264 -7.19 -8.46 -4.44
N LEU A 265 -6.38 -8.29 -5.48
CA LEU A 265 -6.62 -7.32 -6.54
C LEU A 265 -7.45 -8.01 -7.61
N VAL A 266 -8.54 -7.37 -8.02
CA VAL A 266 -9.39 -7.86 -9.11
C VAL A 266 -9.45 -6.78 -10.18
N LYS A 267 -9.03 -7.13 -11.41
CA LYS A 267 -9.25 -6.27 -12.57
C LYS A 267 -10.68 -6.43 -13.05
N THR A 268 -11.28 -5.29 -13.37
CA THR A 268 -12.63 -5.19 -13.92
C THR A 268 -12.60 -4.18 -15.05
N GLN A 269 -13.70 -4.09 -15.77
CA GLN A 269 -13.87 -3.16 -16.88
C GLN A 269 -15.10 -2.29 -16.62
N ASN A 270 -15.13 -1.10 -17.21
CA ASN A 270 -16.35 -0.28 -17.18
C ASN A 270 -17.51 -1.00 -17.87
N SER A 271 -18.72 -0.74 -17.38
CA SER A 271 -19.91 -1.28 -18.01
C SER A 271 -20.09 -0.70 -19.42
N PRO A 272 -20.61 -1.49 -20.38
CA PRO A 272 -20.93 -0.99 -21.72
C PRO A 272 -21.84 0.25 -21.68
N ALA A 273 -22.79 0.28 -20.74
CA ALA A 273 -23.70 1.41 -20.55
C ALA A 273 -22.97 2.70 -20.13
N LEU A 274 -21.94 2.62 -19.29
CA LEU A 274 -21.16 3.80 -18.89
C LEU A 274 -20.30 4.31 -20.06
N VAL A 275 -19.69 3.40 -20.81
CA VAL A 275 -18.91 3.75 -22.01
C VAL A 275 -19.81 4.41 -23.05
N GLU A 276 -21.00 3.87 -23.30
CA GLU A 276 -21.97 4.46 -24.21
C GLU A 276 -22.42 5.84 -23.74
N ALA A 277 -22.75 6.00 -22.45
CA ALA A 277 -23.14 7.30 -21.89
C ALA A 277 -22.03 8.35 -22.06
N PHE A 278 -20.76 7.96 -21.89
CA PHE A 278 -19.62 8.83 -22.11
C PHE A 278 -19.43 9.21 -23.59
N LEU A 279 -19.54 8.24 -24.50
CA LEU A 279 -19.45 8.49 -25.94
C LEU A 279 -20.58 9.41 -26.42
N GLN A 280 -21.81 9.20 -25.94
CA GLN A 280 -22.95 10.07 -26.24
C GLN A 280 -22.74 11.49 -25.70
N ALA A 281 -22.25 11.63 -24.48
CA ALA A 281 -22.04 12.94 -23.87
C ALA A 281 -20.88 13.73 -24.50
N THR A 282 -19.89 13.05 -25.07
CA THR A 282 -18.75 13.66 -25.79
C THR A 282 -18.98 13.80 -27.30
N GLY A 283 -19.98 13.11 -27.86
CA GLY A 283 -20.25 13.08 -29.30
C GLY A 283 -19.20 12.32 -30.12
N LEU A 284 -18.44 11.41 -29.49
CA LEU A 284 -17.38 10.64 -30.15
C LEU A 284 -17.92 9.36 -30.79
N ASP A 285 -17.30 8.97 -31.90
CA ASP A 285 -17.54 7.65 -32.53
C ASP A 285 -16.63 6.60 -31.88
N GLY A 286 -17.25 5.64 -31.19
CA GLY A 286 -16.58 4.55 -30.50
C GLY A 286 -15.78 3.61 -31.40
N SER A 287 -16.04 3.59 -32.72
CA SER A 287 -15.35 2.74 -33.69
C SER A 287 -14.00 3.31 -34.16
N VAL A 288 -13.69 4.56 -33.82
CA VAL A 288 -12.45 5.22 -34.21
C VAL A 288 -11.26 4.53 -33.54
N SER A 289 -10.24 4.19 -34.33
CA SER A 289 -9.00 3.61 -33.82
C SER A 289 -8.19 4.64 -33.02
N VAL A 290 -7.73 4.24 -31.85
CA VAL A 290 -6.87 5.02 -30.96
C VAL A 290 -5.60 4.25 -30.64
N SER A 291 -4.51 4.99 -30.40
CA SER A 291 -3.24 4.40 -29.98
C SER A 291 -3.12 4.47 -28.46
N SER A 292 -2.83 3.33 -27.83
CA SER A 292 -2.43 3.29 -26.42
C SER A 292 -0.98 2.82 -26.32
N LYS A 293 -0.34 3.04 -25.17
CA LYS A 293 1.04 2.57 -24.92
C LYS A 293 1.22 1.06 -25.14
N THR A 294 0.14 0.27 -25.05
CA THR A 294 0.18 -1.20 -25.08
C THR A 294 -0.37 -1.82 -26.36
N ALA A 295 -1.35 -1.19 -27.02
CA ALA A 295 -1.91 -1.66 -28.30
C ALA A 295 -2.77 -0.58 -29.01
N ASN A 296 -3.03 -0.77 -30.30
CA ASN A 296 -4.08 -0.04 -31.02
C ASN A 296 -5.42 -0.78 -30.84
N SER A 297 -6.48 -0.05 -30.50
CA SER A 297 -7.85 -0.59 -30.36
C SER A 297 -8.86 0.45 -30.83
N ASP A 298 -10.12 0.06 -31.00
CA ASP A 298 -11.20 1.04 -31.09
C ASP A 298 -11.38 1.80 -29.76
N LEU A 299 -11.97 2.99 -29.83
CA LEU A 299 -12.17 3.88 -28.68
C LEU A 299 -13.07 3.24 -27.62
N ALA A 300 -14.15 2.57 -28.02
CA ALA A 300 -15.07 1.93 -27.08
C ALA A 300 -14.34 0.90 -26.20
N THR A 301 -13.52 0.03 -26.81
CA THR A 301 -12.67 -0.95 -26.14
C THR A 301 -11.59 -0.28 -25.30
N ALA A 302 -11.00 0.82 -25.78
CA ALA A 302 -10.01 1.55 -24.99
C ALA A 302 -10.63 2.11 -23.69
N LEU A 303 -11.86 2.64 -23.77
CA LEU A 303 -12.58 3.24 -22.65
C LEU A 303 -13.02 2.23 -21.58
N THR A 304 -13.17 0.94 -21.92
CA THR A 304 -13.48 -0.09 -20.90
C THR A 304 -12.35 -0.24 -19.87
N ALA A 305 -11.10 0.07 -20.26
CA ALA A 305 -9.90 -0.01 -19.44
C ALA A 305 -9.42 1.36 -18.90
N ARG A 306 -10.24 2.41 -18.99
CA ARG A 306 -9.93 3.77 -18.51
C ARG A 306 -10.76 4.14 -17.29
N GLU A 307 -10.25 5.03 -16.45
CA GLU A 307 -10.98 5.51 -15.28
C GLU A 307 -12.05 6.52 -15.73
N LEU A 308 -13.31 6.07 -15.75
CA LEU A 308 -14.47 6.89 -16.09
C LEU A 308 -15.29 7.30 -14.87
N THR A 309 -15.18 6.56 -13.76
CA THR A 309 -16.05 6.69 -12.57
C THR A 309 -15.56 7.69 -11.53
N SER A 310 -14.29 8.11 -11.61
CA SER A 310 -13.71 9.09 -10.70
C SER A 310 -12.95 10.17 -11.44
N VAL A 311 -13.16 11.42 -11.03
CA VAL A 311 -12.48 12.60 -11.57
C VAL A 311 -11.70 13.30 -10.47
N THR A 312 -10.38 13.42 -10.67
CA THR A 312 -9.50 14.09 -9.71
C THR A 312 -9.37 15.57 -10.06
N ARG A 313 -9.08 16.44 -9.08
CA ARG A 313 -8.87 17.89 -9.34
C ARG A 313 -7.77 18.13 -10.37
N LYS A 314 -6.72 17.29 -10.37
CA LYS A 314 -5.62 17.36 -11.35
C LYS A 314 -6.11 17.08 -12.76
N GLN A 315 -6.91 16.02 -12.94
CA GLN A 315 -7.48 15.70 -14.25
C GLN A 315 -8.50 16.75 -14.71
N LEU A 316 -9.33 17.26 -13.80
CA LEU A 316 -10.28 18.32 -14.11
C LEU A 316 -9.56 19.62 -14.54
N ARG A 317 -8.41 19.94 -13.93
CA ARG A 317 -7.56 21.06 -14.36
C ARG A 317 -6.97 20.84 -15.75
N ALA A 318 -6.42 19.65 -16.02
CA ALA A 318 -5.92 19.31 -17.35
C ALA A 318 -7.03 19.41 -18.41
N TYR A 319 -8.24 18.95 -18.09
CA TYR A 319 -9.41 19.13 -18.95
C TYR A 319 -9.72 20.62 -19.17
N ALA A 320 -9.79 21.41 -18.09
CA ALA A 320 -10.07 22.84 -18.16
C ALA A 320 -9.08 23.63 -19.04
N GLU A 321 -7.79 23.28 -18.96
CA GLU A 321 -6.73 23.85 -19.79
C GLU A 321 -6.89 23.48 -21.27
N LEU A 322 -7.23 22.22 -21.57
CA LEU A 322 -7.45 21.75 -22.95
C LEU A 322 -8.64 22.45 -23.62
N ILE A 323 -9.71 22.72 -22.86
CA ILE A 323 -10.94 23.32 -23.41
C ILE A 323 -10.93 24.85 -23.33
N GLY A 324 -9.99 25.44 -22.59
CA GLY A 324 -9.87 26.88 -22.39
C GLY A 324 -11.10 27.52 -21.70
N HIS A 325 -11.80 26.78 -20.83
CA HIS A 325 -13.07 27.24 -20.26
C HIS A 325 -12.85 28.16 -19.04
N PRO A 326 -13.11 29.47 -19.14
CA PRO A 326 -12.69 30.44 -18.12
C PRO A 326 -13.36 30.18 -16.75
N THR A 327 -14.64 29.82 -16.73
CA THR A 327 -15.37 29.55 -15.48
C THR A 327 -14.83 28.35 -14.71
N LEU A 328 -14.47 27.26 -15.40
CA LEU A 328 -13.96 26.06 -14.77
C LEU A 328 -12.55 26.29 -14.23
N VAL A 329 -11.72 27.05 -14.96
CA VAL A 329 -10.41 27.48 -14.48
C VAL A 329 -10.55 28.33 -13.22
N THR A 330 -11.44 29.34 -13.21
CA THR A 330 -11.70 30.16 -12.01
C THR A 330 -12.23 29.33 -10.83
N GLU A 331 -13.11 28.35 -11.07
CA GLU A 331 -13.63 27.45 -10.04
C GLU A 331 -12.50 26.59 -9.42
N LEU A 332 -11.54 26.15 -10.24
CA LEU A 332 -10.36 25.39 -9.79
C LEU A 332 -9.29 26.25 -9.11
N GLU A 333 -9.22 27.54 -9.42
CA GLU A 333 -8.28 28.51 -8.84
C GLU A 333 -8.77 29.06 -7.49
N ALA A 334 -10.08 29.08 -7.26
CA ALA A 334 -10.68 29.57 -6.02
C ALA A 334 -10.24 28.81 -4.75
N ASN A 335 -9.56 27.67 -4.91
CA ASN A 335 -9.06 26.79 -3.84
C ASN A 335 -10.13 26.42 -2.80
N THR A 336 -11.40 26.46 -3.20
CA THR A 336 -12.55 26.02 -2.42
C THR A 336 -12.95 24.61 -2.82
N ASP A 337 -13.65 23.92 -1.93
CA ASP A 337 -14.16 22.59 -2.25
C ASP A 337 -15.23 22.65 -3.35
N ILE A 338 -14.94 21.97 -4.46
CA ILE A 338 -15.89 21.78 -5.56
C ILE A 338 -16.88 20.69 -5.16
N THR A 339 -17.92 21.10 -4.45
CA THR A 339 -18.91 20.18 -3.84
C THR A 339 -19.54 19.20 -4.83
N TRP A 340 -19.82 19.62 -6.06
CA TRP A 340 -20.44 18.76 -7.06
C TRP A 340 -19.48 17.69 -7.61
N LEU A 341 -18.16 17.88 -7.49
CA LEU A 341 -17.15 16.95 -8.03
C LEU A 341 -17.00 15.68 -7.20
N LYS A 342 -17.30 15.74 -5.89
CA LYS A 342 -16.98 14.68 -4.92
C LYS A 342 -17.49 13.29 -5.33
N ASP A 343 -18.69 13.23 -5.89
CA ASP A 343 -19.36 12.00 -6.31
C ASP A 343 -19.59 11.95 -7.84
N ALA A 344 -19.04 12.93 -8.59
CA ALA A 344 -19.20 13.05 -10.04
C ALA A 344 -18.26 12.13 -10.80
N ASP A 345 -18.70 11.70 -11.97
CA ASP A 345 -17.87 10.95 -12.92
C ASP A 345 -17.62 11.78 -14.20
N TRP A 346 -16.88 11.21 -15.16
CA TRP A 346 -16.54 11.92 -16.38
C TRP A 346 -17.74 12.28 -17.25
N VAL A 347 -18.83 11.50 -17.21
CA VAL A 347 -20.08 11.82 -17.92
C VAL A 347 -20.68 13.11 -17.36
N ASP A 348 -20.67 13.30 -16.05
CA ASP A 348 -21.20 14.54 -15.45
C ASP A 348 -20.33 15.75 -15.79
N VAL A 349 -19.00 15.57 -15.80
CA VAL A 349 -18.05 16.65 -16.15
C VAL A 349 -18.28 17.12 -17.58
N VAL A 350 -18.36 16.21 -18.55
CA VAL A 350 -18.56 16.59 -19.96
C VAL A 350 -19.98 17.10 -20.23
N THR A 351 -20.97 16.63 -19.46
CA THR A 351 -22.34 17.16 -19.53
C THR A 351 -22.40 18.60 -19.01
N ARG A 352 -21.68 18.89 -17.92
CA ARG A 352 -21.65 20.23 -17.31
C ARG A 352 -20.79 21.22 -18.09
N TYR A 353 -19.65 20.76 -18.59
CA TYR A 353 -18.67 21.55 -19.33
C TYR A 353 -18.37 20.87 -20.68
N PRO A 354 -19.29 20.95 -21.66
CA PRO A 354 -19.14 20.28 -22.94
C PRO A 354 -17.99 20.89 -23.75
N ALA A 355 -17.22 20.03 -24.41
CA ALA A 355 -16.11 20.46 -25.27
C ALA A 355 -15.80 19.43 -26.37
N THR A 356 -15.20 19.92 -27.45
CA THR A 356 -14.77 19.10 -28.58
C THR A 356 -13.28 18.76 -28.44
N LEU A 357 -12.99 17.59 -27.86
CA LEU A 357 -11.64 17.02 -27.85
C LEU A 357 -11.56 15.86 -28.85
N SER A 358 -10.37 15.64 -29.42
CA SER A 358 -10.12 14.46 -30.25
C SER A 358 -10.14 13.16 -29.43
N THR A 359 -10.35 12.04 -30.08
CA THR A 359 -10.36 10.71 -29.45
C THR A 359 -9.06 10.40 -28.70
N GLN A 360 -7.92 10.75 -29.28
CA GLN A 360 -6.60 10.54 -28.65
C GLN A 360 -6.40 11.44 -27.42
N GLN A 361 -6.84 12.71 -27.47
CA GLN A 361 -6.77 13.60 -26.31
C GLN A 361 -7.54 13.05 -25.11
N TRP A 362 -8.69 12.41 -25.34
CA TRP A 362 -9.44 11.74 -24.28
C TRP A 362 -8.68 10.55 -23.69
N VAL A 363 -8.13 9.68 -24.55
CA VAL A 363 -7.35 8.51 -24.10
C VAL A 363 -6.12 8.92 -23.29
N ASP A 364 -5.49 10.04 -23.65
CA ASP A 364 -4.31 10.58 -22.94
C ASP A 364 -4.68 11.28 -21.62
N LEU A 365 -5.86 11.90 -21.54
CA LEU A 365 -6.38 12.57 -20.35
C LEU A 365 -6.89 11.59 -19.28
N LEU A 366 -7.50 10.48 -19.72
CA LEU A 366 -8.08 9.48 -18.84
C LEU A 366 -7.02 8.53 -18.27
N ARG A 367 -6.99 8.40 -16.94
CA ARG A 367 -6.13 7.43 -16.25
C ARG A 367 -6.48 6.00 -16.66
N VAL A 368 -5.52 5.09 -16.53
CA VAL A 368 -5.79 3.65 -16.65
C VAL A 368 -6.62 3.19 -15.47
N LEU A 369 -7.66 2.40 -15.72
CA LEU A 369 -8.51 1.82 -14.68
C LEU A 369 -7.68 0.88 -13.80
N GLN A 370 -7.63 1.16 -12.51
CA GLN A 370 -6.81 0.39 -11.57
C GLN A 370 -7.55 -0.84 -11.05
N PRO A 371 -6.86 -1.98 -10.82
CA PRO A 371 -7.45 -3.14 -10.16
C PRO A 371 -7.98 -2.77 -8.77
N ARG A 372 -9.14 -3.31 -8.40
CA ARG A 372 -9.78 -3.02 -7.11
C ARG A 372 -9.29 -4.00 -6.05
N GLN A 373 -8.97 -3.49 -4.86
CA GLN A 373 -8.47 -4.26 -3.73
C GLN A 373 -9.63 -4.71 -2.83
N TYR A 374 -9.61 -5.98 -2.42
CA TYR A 374 -10.58 -6.57 -1.49
C TYR A 374 -9.85 -7.41 -0.43
N SER A 375 -10.22 -7.26 0.83
CA SER A 375 -9.72 -8.13 1.91
C SER A 375 -10.25 -9.56 1.70
N ILE A 376 -9.36 -10.56 1.71
CA ILE A 376 -9.73 -11.95 1.46
C ILE A 376 -10.57 -12.49 2.63
N ALA A 377 -11.70 -13.13 2.32
CA ALA A 377 -12.68 -13.64 3.25
C ALA A 377 -12.63 -15.16 3.49
N SER A 378 -11.67 -15.86 2.88
CA SER A 378 -11.42 -17.29 3.10
C SER A 378 -10.09 -17.53 3.80
N SER A 379 -9.96 -18.69 4.44
CA SER A 379 -8.68 -19.22 4.93
C SER A 379 -8.20 -20.32 3.98
N PRO A 380 -6.90 -20.35 3.60
CA PRO A 380 -6.36 -21.38 2.72
C PRO A 380 -6.42 -22.78 3.35
N SER A 381 -6.37 -22.85 4.69
CA SER A 381 -6.47 -24.10 5.46
C SER A 381 -7.89 -24.67 5.47
N ALA A 382 -8.91 -23.82 5.39
CA ALA A 382 -10.32 -24.23 5.39
C ALA A 382 -10.94 -24.29 3.98
N HIS A 383 -10.41 -23.53 3.03
CA HIS A 383 -10.93 -23.36 1.66
C HIS A 383 -9.80 -23.63 0.67
N SER A 384 -9.36 -24.88 0.60
CA SER A 384 -8.25 -25.27 -0.26
C SER A 384 -8.62 -25.05 -1.72
N GLY A 385 -7.74 -24.37 -2.48
CA GLY A 385 -7.98 -24.09 -3.90
C GLY A 385 -8.91 -22.91 -4.17
N GLU A 386 -9.38 -22.17 -3.15
CA GLU A 386 -10.40 -21.12 -3.31
C GLU A 386 -10.03 -19.80 -2.62
N ILE A 387 -10.35 -18.67 -3.27
CA ILE A 387 -10.29 -17.34 -2.65
C ILE A 387 -11.69 -16.72 -2.60
N HIS A 388 -12.13 -16.31 -1.41
CA HIS A 388 -13.47 -15.75 -1.22
C HIS A 388 -13.37 -14.23 -1.02
N LEU A 389 -14.31 -13.48 -1.61
CA LEU A 389 -14.46 -12.05 -1.41
C LEU A 389 -15.84 -11.70 -0.85
N LEU A 390 -15.91 -10.59 -0.11
CA LEU A 390 -17.16 -10.00 0.36
C LEU A 390 -17.29 -8.58 -0.21
N ILE A 391 -18.28 -8.38 -1.06
CA ILE A 391 -18.37 -7.18 -1.91
C ILE A 391 -19.71 -6.48 -1.67
N LYS A 392 -19.66 -5.22 -1.22
CA LYS A 392 -20.83 -4.34 -1.24
C LYS A 392 -20.92 -3.69 -2.62
N ARG A 393 -22.05 -3.89 -3.30
CA ARG A 393 -22.34 -3.19 -4.55
C ARG A 393 -22.48 -1.69 -4.28
N VAL A 394 -21.73 -0.87 -5.02
CA VAL A 394 -21.78 0.59 -4.90
C VAL A 394 -22.74 1.12 -5.95
N GLU A 395 -23.79 1.79 -5.48
CA GLU A 395 -24.71 2.57 -6.28
C GLU A 395 -25.19 3.79 -5.49
N TYR A 396 -25.36 4.92 -6.17
CA TYR A 396 -25.84 6.15 -5.56
C TYR A 396 -26.42 7.10 -6.63
N LEU A 397 -27.31 7.99 -6.21
CA LEU A 397 -27.84 9.06 -7.06
C LEU A 397 -27.01 10.32 -6.83
N HIS A 398 -26.49 10.90 -7.91
CA HIS A 398 -25.80 12.19 -7.89
C HIS A 398 -26.08 12.93 -9.19
N LEU A 399 -26.25 14.25 -9.12
CA LEU A 399 -26.60 15.11 -10.27
C LEU A 399 -27.75 14.56 -11.15
N ASN A 400 -28.77 13.97 -10.52
CA ASN A 400 -29.93 13.31 -11.16
C ASN A 400 -29.60 12.10 -12.05
N ARG A 401 -28.42 11.51 -11.90
CA ARG A 401 -28.02 10.26 -12.56
C ARG A 401 -27.73 9.17 -11.53
N LEU A 402 -27.96 7.93 -11.93
CA LEU A 402 -27.54 6.77 -11.16
C LEU A 402 -26.08 6.45 -11.48
N HIS A 403 -25.24 6.47 -10.45
CA HIS A 403 -23.84 6.08 -10.52
C HIS A 403 -23.67 4.66 -10.01
N LEU A 404 -22.81 3.91 -10.67
CA LEU A 404 -22.48 2.53 -10.32
C LEU A 404 -20.97 2.41 -10.17
N GLY A 405 -20.51 1.78 -9.09
CA GLY A 405 -19.08 1.55 -8.90
C GLY A 405 -18.56 0.52 -9.91
N SER A 406 -17.56 0.90 -10.72
CA SER A 406 -17.03 0.09 -11.85
C SER A 406 -16.80 -1.38 -11.45
N ALA A 407 -15.92 -1.63 -10.47
CA ALA A 407 -15.61 -2.99 -10.03
C ALA A 407 -16.76 -3.67 -9.28
N SER A 408 -17.38 -2.99 -8.32
CA SER A 408 -18.41 -3.60 -7.46
C SER A 408 -19.66 -4.00 -8.24
N ASN A 409 -20.02 -3.24 -9.27
CA ASN A 409 -21.16 -3.54 -10.12
C ASN A 409 -20.83 -4.65 -11.13
N ALA A 410 -19.62 -4.66 -11.71
CA ALA A 410 -19.16 -5.77 -12.54
C ALA A 410 -19.20 -7.10 -11.76
N LEU A 411 -18.63 -7.11 -10.55
CA LEU A 411 -18.60 -8.30 -9.69
C LEU A 411 -19.97 -8.73 -9.17
N ALA A 412 -20.93 -7.81 -9.03
CA ALA A 412 -22.30 -8.17 -8.68
C ALA A 412 -23.03 -8.92 -9.81
N HIS A 413 -22.58 -8.77 -11.06
CA HIS A 413 -23.22 -9.36 -12.25
C HIS A 413 -22.39 -10.46 -12.92
N VAL A 414 -21.17 -10.71 -12.47
CA VAL A 414 -20.25 -11.73 -13.02
C VAL A 414 -20.89 -13.11 -13.09
N GLU A 415 -20.74 -13.81 -14.21
CA GLU A 415 -21.35 -15.13 -14.39
C GLU A 415 -20.47 -16.25 -13.80
N LEU A 416 -21.09 -17.36 -13.41
CA LEU A 416 -20.35 -18.55 -12.97
C LEU A 416 -19.58 -19.12 -14.16
N GLY A 417 -18.32 -19.52 -13.94
CA GLY A 417 -17.42 -19.96 -15.01
C GLY A 417 -16.69 -18.82 -15.73
N GLU A 418 -17.06 -17.55 -15.50
CA GLU A 418 -16.35 -16.41 -16.04
C GLU A 418 -14.96 -16.30 -15.41
N LYS A 419 -13.96 -15.91 -16.20
CA LYS A 419 -12.57 -15.75 -15.73
C LYS A 419 -12.22 -14.30 -15.53
N LEU A 420 -11.83 -13.94 -14.31
CA LEU A 420 -11.36 -12.60 -13.95
C LEU A 420 -9.88 -12.62 -13.62
N GLU A 421 -9.18 -11.57 -14.05
CA GLU A 421 -7.78 -11.37 -13.71
C GLU A 421 -7.65 -10.96 -12.23
N ILE A 422 -7.06 -11.83 -11.42
CA ILE A 422 -6.79 -11.62 -10.00
C ILE A 422 -5.30 -11.61 -9.68
N GLN A 423 -4.91 -10.92 -8.62
CA GLN A 423 -3.55 -10.97 -8.08
C GLN A 423 -3.59 -10.93 -6.56
N VAL A 424 -2.88 -11.84 -5.91
CA VAL A 424 -2.71 -11.82 -4.45
C VAL A 424 -1.65 -10.79 -4.08
N LYS A 425 -2.00 -9.91 -3.14
CA LYS A 425 -1.10 -8.95 -2.54
C LYS A 425 -0.92 -9.26 -1.05
N PRO A 426 0.29 -9.66 -0.63
CA PRO A 426 0.58 -9.90 0.78
C PRO A 426 0.36 -8.64 1.63
N ASN A 427 -0.32 -8.80 2.76
CA ASN A 427 -0.53 -7.74 3.74
C ASN A 427 0.25 -8.03 5.03
N THR A 428 1.45 -7.49 5.14
CA THR A 428 2.33 -7.74 6.30
C THR A 428 1.82 -7.11 7.61
N HIS A 429 0.84 -6.21 7.55
CA HIS A 429 0.37 -5.42 8.70
C HIS A 429 -1.00 -5.84 9.22
N PHE A 430 -1.61 -6.87 8.61
CA PHE A 430 -2.91 -7.39 9.03
C PHE A 430 -2.88 -8.93 9.12
N LYS A 431 -2.24 -9.45 10.17
CA LYS A 431 -1.99 -10.88 10.35
C LYS A 431 -2.36 -11.37 11.75
N LEU A 432 -2.80 -12.62 11.82
CA LEU A 432 -2.99 -13.34 13.08
C LEU A 432 -1.68 -13.35 13.90
N PRO A 433 -1.77 -13.34 15.24
CA PRO A 433 -0.60 -13.47 16.09
C PRO A 433 0.06 -14.83 15.89
N SER A 434 1.39 -14.88 16.05
CA SER A 434 2.16 -16.12 15.92
C SER A 434 1.81 -17.16 16.99
N SER A 435 1.39 -16.72 18.17
CA SER A 435 0.93 -17.60 19.25
C SER A 435 -0.59 -17.84 19.14
N PRO A 436 -1.04 -19.11 19.11
CA PRO A 436 -2.47 -19.44 19.00
C PRO A 436 -3.27 -19.05 20.25
N ASN A 437 -2.60 -18.93 21.40
CA ASN A 437 -3.19 -18.55 22.69
C ASN A 437 -3.37 -17.05 22.87
N THR A 438 -2.78 -16.23 22.00
CA THR A 438 -2.97 -14.79 22.03
C THR A 438 -4.42 -14.46 21.72
N LYS A 439 -5.05 -13.68 22.59
CA LYS A 439 -6.44 -13.20 22.40
C LYS A 439 -6.51 -12.25 21.23
N ILE A 440 -7.57 -12.35 20.43
CA ILE A 440 -7.84 -11.44 19.32
C ILE A 440 -9.22 -10.79 19.49
N ILE A 441 -9.26 -9.49 19.32
CA ILE A 441 -10.45 -8.64 19.29
C ILE A 441 -10.58 -8.15 17.85
N MET A 442 -11.67 -8.54 17.19
CA MET A 442 -11.96 -8.22 15.80
C MET A 442 -13.13 -7.25 15.76
N ILE A 443 -12.98 -6.10 15.12
CA ILE A 443 -13.99 -5.04 15.07
C ILE A 443 -14.28 -4.72 13.60
N GLY A 444 -15.45 -5.14 13.13
CA GLY A 444 -15.83 -5.03 11.72
C GLY A 444 -17.28 -4.62 11.54
N ALA A 445 -17.51 -3.62 10.68
CA ALA A 445 -18.85 -3.21 10.29
C ALA A 445 -19.08 -3.46 8.79
N GLY A 446 -20.26 -3.98 8.44
CA GLY A 446 -20.61 -4.34 7.07
C GLY A 446 -19.57 -5.27 6.44
N THR A 447 -18.99 -4.89 5.31
CA THR A 447 -17.99 -5.72 4.62
C THR A 447 -16.64 -5.80 5.34
N GLY A 448 -16.43 -5.00 6.40
CA GLY A 448 -15.24 -5.09 7.24
C GLY A 448 -15.10 -6.42 8.01
N VAL A 449 -16.10 -7.31 7.96
CA VAL A 449 -15.97 -8.67 8.49
C VAL A 449 -15.22 -9.64 7.59
N ALA A 450 -14.92 -9.26 6.35
CA ALA A 450 -14.24 -10.12 5.38
C ALA A 450 -12.98 -10.78 5.96
N PRO A 451 -11.96 -10.05 6.45
CA PRO A 451 -10.76 -10.70 6.95
C PRO A 451 -11.00 -11.46 8.27
N PHE A 452 -12.04 -11.13 9.04
CA PHE A 452 -12.38 -11.85 10.27
C PHE A 452 -13.01 -13.21 10.02
N ARG A 453 -13.76 -13.35 8.92
CA ARG A 453 -14.19 -14.65 8.41
C ARG A 453 -12.97 -15.52 8.13
N SER A 454 -12.00 -14.99 7.39
CA SER A 454 -10.73 -15.67 7.10
C SER A 454 -9.98 -16.08 8.38
N PHE A 455 -9.85 -15.16 9.35
CA PHE A 455 -9.16 -15.44 10.63
C PHE A 455 -9.84 -16.54 11.44
N LEU A 456 -11.17 -16.55 11.53
CA LEU A 456 -11.92 -17.53 12.30
C LEU A 456 -11.85 -18.92 11.67
N PHE A 457 -11.99 -19.02 10.34
CA PHE A 457 -11.83 -20.31 9.65
C PHE A 457 -10.40 -20.84 9.71
N GLU A 458 -9.38 -19.98 9.69
CA GLU A 458 -8.00 -20.41 9.92
C GLU A 458 -7.83 -21.03 11.30
N ARG A 459 -8.37 -20.37 12.34
CA ARG A 459 -8.31 -20.87 13.71
C ARG A 459 -9.10 -22.17 13.88
N GLU A 460 -10.26 -22.28 13.23
CA GLU A 460 -11.06 -23.51 13.22
C GLU A 460 -10.29 -24.68 12.59
N ALA A 461 -9.69 -24.47 11.41
CA ALA A 461 -8.89 -25.49 10.72
C ALA A 461 -7.66 -25.93 11.54
N GLN A 462 -7.09 -25.03 12.34
CA GLN A 462 -6.00 -25.32 13.28
C GLN A 462 -6.49 -25.94 14.61
N GLY A 463 -7.80 -26.14 14.78
CA GLY A 463 -8.39 -26.70 16.01
C GLY A 463 -8.31 -25.77 17.22
N ILE A 464 -8.06 -24.47 17.01
CA ILE A 464 -7.91 -23.48 18.07
C ILE A 464 -9.29 -23.02 18.52
N LYS A 465 -9.54 -23.13 19.82
CA LYS A 465 -10.79 -22.70 20.47
C LYS A 465 -10.56 -21.50 21.39
N GLY A 466 -11.57 -20.66 21.49
CA GLY A 466 -11.58 -19.47 22.31
C GLY A 466 -10.57 -18.40 21.86
N ASN A 467 -10.34 -17.44 22.74
CA ASN A 467 -9.44 -16.31 22.55
C ASN A 467 -9.84 -15.40 21.39
N THR A 468 -11.13 -15.35 21.05
CA THR A 468 -11.67 -14.65 19.87
C THR A 468 -12.93 -13.88 20.24
N TRP A 469 -12.92 -12.58 19.99
CA TRP A 469 -14.08 -11.73 20.22
C TRP A 469 -14.36 -10.89 18.98
N LEU A 470 -15.54 -11.07 18.37
CA LEU A 470 -16.00 -10.28 17.24
C LEU A 470 -17.00 -9.19 17.67
N PHE A 471 -16.69 -7.93 17.36
CA PHE A 471 -17.63 -6.82 17.36
C PHE A 471 -18.13 -6.61 15.93
N PHE A 472 -19.41 -6.91 15.69
CA PHE A 472 -20.05 -6.83 14.38
C PHE A 472 -21.06 -5.69 14.33
N GLY A 473 -21.00 -4.88 13.27
CA GLY A 473 -21.94 -3.79 13.02
C GLY A 473 -22.68 -3.93 11.70
N GLU A 474 -23.99 -3.71 11.71
CA GLU A 474 -24.79 -3.55 10.49
C GLU A 474 -26.00 -2.62 10.66
N GLN A 475 -26.81 -2.47 9.61
CA GLN A 475 -28.04 -1.69 9.61
C GLN A 475 -29.15 -2.43 10.36
N ARG A 476 -29.53 -3.64 9.92
CA ARG A 476 -30.66 -4.37 10.49
C ARG A 476 -30.36 -5.85 10.68
N PHE A 477 -30.88 -6.43 11.76
CA PHE A 477 -30.71 -7.84 12.08
C PHE A 477 -31.31 -8.76 11.01
N ARG A 478 -32.50 -8.43 10.49
CA ARG A 478 -33.24 -9.34 9.58
C ARG A 478 -32.76 -9.30 8.14
N SER A 479 -32.31 -8.14 7.65
CA SER A 479 -32.01 -7.96 6.23
C SER A 479 -30.52 -7.95 5.91
N ASP A 480 -29.67 -7.62 6.89
CA ASP A 480 -28.27 -7.27 6.65
C ASP A 480 -27.26 -8.14 7.43
N PHE A 481 -27.70 -9.08 8.26
CA PHE A 481 -26.78 -9.87 9.11
C PHE A 481 -25.94 -10.87 8.30
N LEU A 482 -24.84 -10.35 7.74
CA LEU A 482 -23.87 -11.08 6.93
C LEU A 482 -23.31 -12.29 7.71
N TYR A 483 -23.26 -13.45 7.05
CA TYR A 483 -22.72 -14.71 7.58
C TYR A 483 -23.34 -15.20 8.90
N GLN A 484 -24.61 -14.85 9.19
CA GLN A 484 -25.27 -15.20 10.44
C GLN A 484 -25.13 -16.68 10.83
N VAL A 485 -25.36 -17.60 9.88
CA VAL A 485 -25.29 -19.05 10.12
C VAL A 485 -23.86 -19.49 10.44
N GLU A 486 -22.86 -18.95 9.74
CA GLU A 486 -21.45 -19.26 9.99
C GLU A 486 -21.01 -18.76 11.38
N TRP A 487 -21.40 -17.54 11.76
CA TRP A 487 -21.09 -17.01 13.11
C TRP A 487 -21.72 -17.86 14.22
N GLN A 488 -22.95 -18.34 14.01
CA GLN A 488 -23.60 -19.24 14.96
C GLN A 488 -22.87 -20.58 15.07
N ALA A 489 -22.43 -21.16 13.95
CA ALA A 489 -21.65 -22.38 13.94
C ALA A 489 -20.30 -22.21 14.67
N LEU A 490 -19.59 -21.11 14.41
CA LEU A 490 -18.30 -20.80 15.05
C LEU A 490 -18.43 -20.52 16.55
N LEU A 491 -19.56 -19.92 16.99
CA LEU A 491 -19.89 -19.77 18.42
C LEU A 491 -20.16 -21.14 19.07
N GLN A 492 -20.86 -22.04 18.37
CA GLN A 492 -21.17 -23.39 18.87
C GLN A 492 -19.93 -24.29 18.93
N SER A 493 -19.02 -24.21 17.96
CA SER A 493 -17.76 -24.97 17.95
C SER A 493 -16.79 -24.49 19.03
N GLY A 494 -16.98 -23.25 19.50
CA GLY A 494 -16.13 -22.56 20.46
C GLY A 494 -14.93 -21.87 19.80
N THR A 495 -14.80 -21.88 18.48
CA THR A 495 -13.75 -21.14 17.76
C THR A 495 -13.96 -19.63 17.87
N LEU A 496 -15.21 -19.16 17.83
CA LEU A 496 -15.58 -17.80 18.22
C LEU A 496 -16.03 -17.81 19.69
N GLU A 497 -15.26 -17.21 20.60
CA GLU A 497 -15.59 -17.20 22.04
C GLU A 497 -16.76 -16.27 22.34
N LYS A 498 -16.74 -15.09 21.72
CA LYS A 498 -17.71 -14.04 22.00
C LYS A 498 -18.04 -13.23 20.76
N MET A 499 -19.30 -12.81 20.67
CA MET A 499 -19.77 -11.89 19.64
C MET A 499 -20.59 -10.76 20.27
N SER A 500 -20.29 -9.52 19.87
CA SER A 500 -21.03 -8.32 20.25
C SER A 500 -21.61 -7.69 18.98
N VAL A 501 -22.94 -7.64 18.85
CA VAL A 501 -23.61 -7.15 17.63
C VAL A 501 -24.24 -5.76 17.79
N ALA A 502 -24.13 -4.92 16.77
CA ALA A 502 -24.70 -3.58 16.72
C ALA A 502 -25.55 -3.43 15.45
N PHE A 503 -26.85 -3.21 15.60
CA PHE A 503 -27.76 -2.91 14.48
C PHE A 503 -28.23 -1.47 14.58
N SER A 504 -27.85 -0.64 13.61
CA SER A 504 -28.04 0.81 13.67
C SER A 504 -29.44 1.28 13.29
N ARG A 505 -30.32 0.41 12.78
CA ARG A 505 -31.65 0.78 12.26
C ARG A 505 -32.80 -0.07 12.81
N ASP A 506 -32.55 -0.96 13.76
CA ASP A 506 -33.60 -1.78 14.40
C ASP A 506 -34.34 -1.02 15.51
N GLN A 507 -33.84 0.13 15.94
CA GLN A 507 -34.43 1.00 16.96
C GLN A 507 -34.22 2.48 16.63
N ALA A 508 -34.91 3.36 17.36
CA ALA A 508 -34.86 4.81 17.13
C ALA A 508 -33.45 5.40 17.34
N GLN A 509 -32.72 4.92 18.34
CA GLN A 509 -31.36 5.34 18.63
C GLN A 509 -30.34 4.56 17.79
N LYS A 510 -29.35 5.25 17.21
CA LYS A 510 -28.29 4.60 16.42
C LYS A 510 -27.34 3.83 17.34
N ILE A 511 -27.27 2.51 17.19
CA ILE A 511 -26.31 1.65 17.89
C ILE A 511 -25.23 1.21 16.89
N TYR A 512 -23.98 1.56 17.18
CA TYR A 512 -22.80 1.20 16.39
C TYR A 512 -21.81 0.39 17.23
N VAL A 513 -20.75 -0.11 16.59
CA VAL A 513 -19.74 -0.96 17.24
C VAL A 513 -19.01 -0.25 18.38
N GLN A 514 -18.75 1.05 18.28
CA GLN A 514 -18.16 1.86 19.35
C GLN A 514 -19.04 1.90 20.60
N HIS A 515 -20.37 1.90 20.46
CA HIS A 515 -21.27 1.83 21.61
C HIS A 515 -21.16 0.48 22.31
N ARG A 516 -21.08 -0.62 21.54
CA ARG A 516 -20.86 -1.97 22.10
C ARG A 516 -19.49 -2.12 22.76
N ILE A 517 -18.46 -1.46 22.23
CA ILE A 517 -17.13 -1.41 22.84
C ILE A 517 -17.21 -0.77 24.23
N LEU A 518 -17.87 0.39 24.34
CA LEU A 518 -18.03 1.11 25.61
C LEU A 518 -18.91 0.36 26.61
N GLU A 519 -20.00 -0.28 26.16
CA GLU A 519 -20.83 -1.14 27.01
C GLU A 519 -20.04 -2.31 27.63
N GLN A 520 -18.99 -2.75 26.93
CA GLN A 520 -18.16 -3.90 27.32
C GLN A 520 -16.78 -3.47 27.84
N ALA A 521 -16.61 -2.19 28.22
CA ALA A 521 -15.32 -1.57 28.52
C ALA A 521 -14.48 -2.36 29.55
N GLU A 522 -15.07 -2.77 30.68
CA GLU A 522 -14.38 -3.49 31.75
C GLU A 522 -13.82 -4.85 31.29
N GLN A 523 -14.65 -5.61 30.57
CA GLN A 523 -14.24 -6.92 30.05
C GLN A 523 -13.25 -6.76 28.90
N LEU A 524 -13.44 -5.77 28.04
CA LEU A 524 -12.50 -5.46 26.96
C LEU A 524 -11.15 -5.07 27.53
N TYR A 525 -11.12 -4.21 28.54
CA TYR A 525 -9.89 -3.83 29.23
C TYR A 525 -9.17 -5.03 29.85
N THR A 526 -9.92 -5.97 30.44
CA THR A 526 -9.35 -7.24 30.94
C THR A 526 -8.65 -8.03 29.83
N TRP A 527 -9.28 -8.14 28.65
CA TRP A 527 -8.64 -8.79 27.48
C TRP A 527 -7.38 -8.04 27.05
N LEU A 528 -7.42 -6.71 27.05
CA LEU A 528 -6.27 -5.89 26.73
C LEU A 528 -5.13 -6.07 27.75
N GLN A 529 -5.41 -6.23 29.03
CA GLN A 529 -4.38 -6.54 30.03
C GLN A 529 -3.77 -7.93 29.82
N MET A 530 -4.53 -8.88 29.26
CA MET A 530 -4.04 -10.22 28.89
C MET A 530 -3.27 -10.24 27.55
N GLY A 531 -2.91 -9.07 26.99
CA GLY A 531 -2.15 -8.99 25.75
C GLY A 531 -2.96 -9.23 24.49
N ALA A 532 -4.27 -8.99 24.50
CA ALA A 532 -5.10 -9.16 23.30
C ALA A 532 -4.66 -8.23 22.15
N HIS A 533 -4.61 -8.79 20.94
CA HIS A 533 -4.44 -8.05 19.69
C HIS A 533 -5.79 -7.50 19.22
N ILE A 534 -5.78 -6.29 18.67
CA ILE A 534 -6.94 -5.56 18.18
C ILE A 534 -6.83 -5.46 16.66
N TYR A 535 -7.92 -5.78 15.98
CA TYR A 535 -8.05 -5.65 14.54
C TYR A 535 -9.29 -4.84 14.21
N VAL A 536 -9.13 -3.79 13.39
CA VAL A 536 -10.24 -2.95 12.92
C VAL A 536 -10.27 -3.00 11.40
N CYS A 537 -11.44 -3.32 10.82
CA CYS A 537 -11.61 -3.34 9.37
C CYS A 537 -12.96 -2.73 8.96
N GLY A 538 -12.95 -1.94 7.89
CA GLY A 538 -14.14 -1.27 7.34
C GLY A 538 -13.93 0.21 7.04
N ASP A 539 -15.01 1.00 7.19
CA ASP A 539 -15.04 2.42 6.83
C ASP A 539 -13.99 3.26 7.58
N MET A 540 -13.10 3.88 6.82
CA MET A 540 -12.00 4.67 7.35
C MET A 540 -12.42 6.04 7.90
N HIS A 541 -13.39 6.69 7.26
CA HIS A 541 -13.71 8.10 7.54
C HIS A 541 -14.51 8.30 8.84
N LYS A 542 -15.38 7.35 9.19
CA LYS A 542 -16.23 7.44 10.39
C LYS A 542 -15.92 6.30 11.35
N MET A 543 -16.08 5.06 10.91
CA MET A 543 -16.05 3.90 11.82
C MET A 543 -14.68 3.73 12.49
N ALA A 544 -13.59 3.76 11.72
CA ALA A 544 -12.25 3.57 12.27
C ALA A 544 -11.87 4.65 13.31
N LYS A 545 -12.27 5.90 13.05
CA LYS A 545 -12.06 7.03 13.97
C LYS A 545 -12.85 6.85 15.26
N ASP A 546 -14.16 6.58 15.16
CA ASP A 546 -15.04 6.39 16.33
C ASP A 546 -14.59 5.20 17.18
N VAL A 547 -14.12 4.11 16.56
CA VAL A 547 -13.57 2.96 17.27
C VAL A 547 -12.27 3.30 17.98
N HIS A 548 -11.36 4.04 17.32
CA HIS A 548 -10.11 4.48 17.94
C HIS A 548 -10.39 5.35 19.18
N GLU A 549 -11.33 6.31 19.07
CA GLU A 549 -11.77 7.13 20.20
C GLU A 549 -12.41 6.29 21.32
N ALA A 550 -13.24 5.30 20.98
CA ALA A 550 -13.84 4.42 21.97
C ALA A 550 -12.80 3.58 22.72
N LEU A 551 -11.75 3.09 22.05
CA LEU A 551 -10.66 2.36 22.69
C LEU A 551 -9.88 3.25 23.69
N ILE A 552 -9.63 4.53 23.34
CA ILE A 552 -9.07 5.51 24.27
C ILE A 552 -9.98 5.67 25.49
N GLN A 553 -11.29 5.80 25.28
CA GLN A 553 -12.25 5.92 26.39
C GLN A 553 -12.28 4.66 27.28
N VAL A 554 -12.09 3.47 26.73
CA VAL A 554 -11.96 2.23 27.52
C VAL A 554 -10.71 2.29 28.41
N LEU A 555 -9.57 2.74 27.89
CA LEU A 555 -8.35 2.90 28.69
C LEU A 555 -8.48 3.95 29.80
N VAL A 556 -9.19 5.04 29.52
CA VAL A 556 -9.45 6.09 30.53
C VAL A 556 -10.41 5.57 31.61
N SER A 557 -11.55 5.00 31.20
CA SER A 557 -12.63 4.64 32.11
C SER A 557 -12.35 3.36 32.91
N ALA A 558 -12.03 2.25 32.24
CA ALA A 558 -11.75 0.96 32.87
C ALA A 558 -10.29 0.86 33.32
N GLY A 559 -9.36 1.38 32.51
CA GLY A 559 -7.92 1.34 32.81
C GLY A 559 -7.40 2.43 33.75
N LYS A 560 -8.24 3.42 34.09
CA LYS A 560 -7.88 4.56 34.96
C LYS A 560 -6.64 5.33 34.50
N GLN A 561 -6.34 5.27 33.21
CA GLN A 561 -5.28 6.08 32.61
C GLN A 561 -5.78 7.51 32.40
N ASP A 562 -4.88 8.48 32.40
CA ASP A 562 -5.21 9.80 31.84
C ASP A 562 -5.29 9.74 30.31
N LEU A 563 -5.86 10.79 29.71
CA LEU A 563 -6.09 10.85 28.25
C LEU A 563 -4.78 10.75 27.45
N GLN A 564 -3.72 11.39 27.92
CA GLN A 564 -2.43 11.42 27.23
C GLN A 564 -1.76 10.05 27.27
N GLN A 565 -1.83 9.38 28.41
CA GLN A 565 -1.32 8.03 28.60
C GLN A 565 -2.11 7.01 27.77
N ALA A 566 -3.44 7.15 27.69
CA ALA A 566 -4.28 6.29 26.84
C ALA A 566 -3.93 6.41 25.35
N GLN A 567 -3.72 7.65 24.87
CA GLN A 567 -3.27 7.90 23.50
C GLN A 567 -1.90 7.27 23.23
N LEU A 568 -0.94 7.49 24.13
CA LEU A 568 0.40 6.91 24.00
C LEU A 568 0.36 5.38 23.98
N THR A 569 -0.45 4.77 24.85
CA THR A 569 -0.63 3.31 24.92
C THR A 569 -1.15 2.75 23.60
N LEU A 570 -2.14 3.41 22.97
CA LEU A 570 -2.63 2.99 21.65
C LEU A 570 -1.57 3.12 20.55
N GLU A 571 -0.81 4.21 20.55
CA GLU A 571 0.29 4.42 19.59
C GLU A 571 1.37 3.34 19.73
N GLU A 572 1.72 2.96 20.96
CA GLU A 572 2.63 1.84 21.24
C GLU A 572 2.07 0.54 20.68
N TRP A 573 0.79 0.24 20.89
CA TRP A 573 0.16 -0.96 20.35
C TRP A 573 0.12 -1.00 18.83
N ILE A 574 -0.04 0.15 18.16
CA ILE A 574 0.07 0.23 16.69
C ILE A 574 1.50 -0.10 16.27
N THR A 575 2.50 0.49 16.93
CA THR A 575 3.92 0.29 16.62
C THR A 575 4.36 -1.16 16.82
N ASP A 576 3.87 -1.79 17.89
CA ASP A 576 4.15 -3.18 18.26
C ASP A 576 3.36 -4.21 17.43
N GLY A 577 2.47 -3.75 16.52
CA GLY A 577 1.63 -4.63 15.71
C GLY A 577 0.53 -5.33 16.52
N ARG A 578 0.22 -4.82 17.71
CA ARG A 578 -0.85 -5.31 18.57
C ARG A 578 -2.19 -4.66 18.22
N TYR A 579 -2.21 -3.44 17.68
CA TYR A 579 -3.40 -2.80 17.12
C TYR A 579 -3.21 -2.59 15.61
N GLN A 580 -3.92 -3.39 14.80
CA GLN A 580 -3.83 -3.43 13.35
C GLN A 580 -5.12 -2.91 12.70
N ARG A 581 -4.99 -2.20 11.58
CA ARG A 581 -6.12 -1.58 10.86
C ARG A 581 -6.05 -1.92 9.38
N ASP A 582 -7.16 -2.40 8.83
CA ASP A 582 -7.38 -2.60 7.39
C ASP A 582 -8.63 -1.80 6.99
N VAL A 583 -8.45 -0.50 6.82
CA VAL A 583 -9.52 0.47 6.63
C VAL A 583 -9.40 1.14 5.27
N TYR A 584 -10.54 1.40 4.64
CA TYR A 584 -10.64 1.89 3.27
C TYR A 584 -11.85 2.81 3.07
#